data_AF-T4V7V3-F1
#
_entry.id   AF-T4V7V3-F1
#
_cell.length_a   1.000
_cell.length_b   1.000
_cell.length_c   1.000
_cell.angle_alpha   90.00
_cell.angle_beta   90.00
_cell.angle_gamma   90.00
#
_symmetry.space_group_name_H-M   'P 1'
#
loop_
_entity.id
_entity.type
_entity.pdbx_description
1 polymer ?
#
loop_
_entity_poly.entity_id
_entity_poly.type
_entity_poly.pdbx_seq_one_letter_code
_entity_poly.pdbx_strand_id
1 'polypeptide(L)' 'MNSVKKYRDKNNITQEEMAKKLGITQQAYSRKERGERKFFVDEGFILEETLNVPLRELFKELD' A
#
# COMPACT_ATOMS: atom_id res chain seq x y z
N MET A 1 -1.16 2.07 13.09
CA MET A 1 -2.20 1.80 12.06
C MET A 1 -1.55 2.08 10.72
N ASN A 2 -1.45 1.12 9.81
CA ASN A 2 -0.67 1.32 8.58
C ASN A 2 -1.24 2.48 7.74
N SER A 3 -0.41 3.48 7.47
CA SER A 3 -0.70 4.65 6.64
C SER A 3 -1.19 4.25 5.24
N VAL A 4 -0.63 3.19 4.64
CA VAL A 4 -1.06 2.69 3.33
C VAL A 4 -2.53 2.28 3.34
N LYS A 5 -2.96 1.53 4.37
CA LYS A 5 -4.37 1.12 4.52
C LYS A 5 -5.29 2.33 4.61
N LYS A 6 -4.93 3.31 5.43
CA LYS A 6 -5.70 4.56 5.61
C LYS A 6 -5.90 5.29 4.29
N TYR A 7 -4.86 5.44 3.47
CA TYR A 7 -4.97 6.13 2.19
C TYR A 7 -5.67 5.28 1.12
N ARG A 8 -5.53 3.96 1.14
CA ARG A 8 -6.31 3.05 0.29
C ARG A 8 -7.81 3.19 0.56
N ASP A 9 -8.22 3.13 1.83
CA ASP A 9 -9.62 3.25 2.23
C ASP A 9 -10.19 4.64 1.84
N LYS A 10 -9.40 5.72 1.99
CA LYS A 10 -9.79 7.07 1.52
C LYS A 10 -10.03 7.16 0.00
N ASN A 11 -9.33 6.35 -0.78
CA ASN A 11 -9.50 6.29 -2.23
C ASN A 11 -10.61 5.31 -2.65
N ASN A 12 -11.33 4.69 -1.72
CA ASN A 12 -12.33 3.65 -1.98
C ASN A 12 -11.80 2.46 -2.79
N ILE A 13 -10.50 2.17 -2.66
CA ILE A 13 -9.85 1.04 -3.35
C ILE A 13 -9.90 -0.16 -2.42
N THR A 14 -10.28 -1.33 -2.89
CA THR A 14 -10.25 -2.58 -2.13
C THR A 14 -8.83 -3.18 -2.07
N GLN A 15 -8.59 -4.08 -1.11
CA GLN A 15 -7.33 -4.84 -1.07
C GLN A 15 -7.08 -5.66 -2.35
N GLU A 16 -8.15 -6.15 -2.98
CA GLU A 16 -8.05 -6.94 -4.22
C GLU A 16 -7.66 -6.06 -5.41
N GLU A 17 -8.27 -4.89 -5.55
CA GLU A 17 -7.92 -3.93 -6.62
C GLU A 17 -6.48 -3.42 -6.48
N MET A 18 -6.04 -3.14 -5.25
CA MET A 18 -4.65 -2.73 -5.04
C MET A 18 -3.67 -3.88 -5.32
N ALA A 19 -4.00 -5.09 -4.90
CA ALA A 19 -3.18 -6.27 -5.19
C ALA A 19 -3.05 -6.51 -6.71
N LYS A 20 -4.13 -6.33 -7.48
CA LYS A 20 -4.11 -6.39 -8.95
C LYS A 20 -3.15 -5.36 -9.56
N LYS A 21 -3.17 -4.11 -9.09
CA LYS A 21 -2.26 -3.05 -9.54
C LYS A 21 -0.78 -3.37 -9.25
N LEU A 22 -0.53 -4.03 -8.12
CA LEU A 22 0.80 -4.44 -7.69
C LEU A 22 1.27 -5.78 -8.29
N GLY A 23 0.42 -6.48 -9.05
CA GLY A 23 0.74 -7.78 -9.61
C GLY A 23 0.92 -8.89 -8.56
N ILE A 24 0.29 -8.78 -7.39
CA ILE A 24 0.39 -9.74 -6.28
C ILE A 24 -0.99 -10.29 -5.89
N THR A 25 -0.99 -11.32 -5.03
CA THR A 25 -2.24 -11.84 -4.47
C THR A 25 -2.81 -10.90 -3.40
N GLN A 26 -4.14 -10.91 -3.23
CA GLN A 26 -4.81 -10.16 -2.17
C GLN A 26 -4.29 -10.53 -0.77
N GLN A 27 -3.95 -11.80 -0.55
CA GLN A 27 -3.33 -12.26 0.70
C GLN A 27 -1.94 -11.66 0.91
N ALA A 28 -1.10 -11.60 -0.13
CA ALA A 28 0.22 -10.97 -0.05
C ALA A 28 0.11 -9.48 0.28
N TYR A 29 -0.83 -8.77 -0.37
CA TYR A 29 -1.11 -7.37 -0.07
C TYR A 29 -1.59 -7.17 1.38
N SER A 30 -2.53 -8.00 1.85
CA SER A 30 -3.05 -7.95 3.22
C SER A 30 -1.95 -8.15 4.27
N ARG A 31 -0.99 -9.05 4.03
CA ARG A 31 0.20 -9.21 4.89
C ARG A 31 1.07 -7.95 4.93
N LYS A 32 1.20 -7.24 3.80
CA LYS A 32 1.94 -5.97 3.73
C LYS A 32 1.22 -4.85 4.49
N GLU A 33 -0.10 -4.72 4.32
CA GLU A 33 -0.88 -3.74 5.11
C GLU A 33 -0.82 -4.01 6.62
N ARG A 34 -0.73 -5.27 7.03
CA ARG A 34 -0.58 -5.65 8.45
C ARG A 34 0.86 -5.54 8.97
N GLY A 35 1.82 -5.17 8.12
CA GLY A 35 3.24 -5.03 8.50
C GLY A 35 4.01 -6.35 8.63
N GLU A 36 3.40 -7.49 8.30
CA GLU A 36 4.06 -8.80 8.32
C GLU A 36 5.08 -8.95 7.17
N ARG A 37 4.91 -8.15 6.12
CA ARG A 37 5.83 -8.06 4.98
C ARG A 37 6.02 -6.60 4.61
N LYS A 38 7.25 -6.23 4.21
CA LYS A 38 7.53 -4.89 3.70
C LYS A 38 7.02 -4.74 2.26
N PHE A 39 6.71 -3.51 1.87
CA PHE A 39 6.58 -3.14 0.46
C PHE A 39 7.98 -3.04 -0.16
N PHE A 40 8.10 -3.46 -1.40
CA PHE A 40 9.29 -3.22 -2.22
C PHE A 40 9.24 -1.79 -2.81
N VAL A 41 10.36 -1.31 -3.31
CA VAL A 41 10.50 0.07 -3.80
C VAL A 41 9.61 0.33 -5.02
N ASP A 42 9.56 -0.63 -5.95
CA ASP A 42 8.68 -0.62 -7.13
C ASP A 42 7.19 -0.61 -6.75
N GLU A 43 6.79 -1.44 -5.78
CA GLU A 43 5.44 -1.41 -5.22
C GLU A 43 5.13 -0.05 -4.58
N GLY A 44 6.14 0.58 -3.96
CA GLY A 44 6.04 1.92 -3.41
C GLY A 44 5.64 2.97 -4.45
N PHE A 45 6.28 2.97 -5.63
CA PHE A 45 5.93 3.93 -6.69
C PHE A 45 4.50 3.73 -7.20
N ILE A 46 4.05 2.47 -7.34
CA ILE A 46 2.67 2.16 -7.73
C ILE A 46 1.68 2.66 -6.66
N LEU A 47 2.02 2.53 -5.38
CA LEU A 47 1.19 3.05 -4.28
C LEU A 47 1.12 4.58 -4.30
N GLU A 48 2.25 5.26 -4.53
CA GLU A 48 2.31 6.73 -4.63
C GLU A 48 1.41 7.24 -5.76
N GLU A 49 1.53 6.65 -6.96
CA GLU A 49 0.70 7.00 -8.11
C GLU A 49 -0.78 6.70 -7.86
N THR A 50 -1.08 5.51 -7.36
CA THR A 50 -2.48 5.06 -7.19
C THR A 50 -3.21 5.83 -6.10
N LEU A 51 -2.52 6.14 -5.00
CA LEU A 51 -3.12 6.79 -3.84
C LEU A 51 -3.03 8.31 -3.90
N ASN A 52 -2.25 8.85 -4.84
CA ASN A 52 -1.91 10.27 -4.97
C ASN A 52 -1.36 10.85 -3.65
N VAL A 53 -0.42 10.11 -3.05
CA VAL A 53 0.19 10.45 -1.75
C VAL A 53 1.70 10.19 -1.84
N PRO A 54 2.55 11.16 -1.50
CA PRO A 54 3.99 10.98 -1.53
C PRO A 54 4.47 9.80 -0.69
N LEU A 55 5.49 9.08 -1.17
CA LEU A 55 6.09 7.94 -0.44
C LEU A 55 6.42 8.26 1.03
N ARG A 56 6.96 9.45 1.30
CA ARG A 56 7.28 9.91 2.67
C ARG A 56 6.07 9.91 3.59
N GLU A 57 4.89 10.25 3.09
CA GLU A 57 3.66 10.25 3.89
C GLU A 57 3.05 8.85 4.02
N LEU A 58 3.28 7.97 3.03
CA LEU A 58 2.90 6.56 3.10
C LEU A 58 3.73 5.77 4.11
N PHE A 59 4.96 6.19 4.42
CA PHE A 59 5.91 5.43 5.23
C PHE A 59 6.52 6.22 6.41
N LYS A 60 5.85 7.29 6.84
CA LYS A 60 6.32 8.25 7.85
C LYS A 60 6.61 7.67 9.24
N GLU A 61 6.11 6.47 9.55
CA GLU A 61 6.34 5.75 10.82
C GLU A 61 7.47 4.71 10.74
N LEU A 62 8.30 4.73 9.69
CA LEU A 62 9.44 3.81 9.54
C LEU A 62 10.79 4.37 10.05
N ASP A 63 10.79 5.51 10.74
CA ASP A 63 11.93 6.07 11.48
C ASP A 63 11.87 5.70 12.98
#